data_AF-A0A9Q0Y5N6-F1
#
_entry.id   AF-A0A9Q0Y5N6-F1
#
_cell.length_a   1.000
_cell.length_b   1.000
_cell.length_c   1.000
_cell.angle_alpha   90.00
_cell.angle_beta   90.00
_cell.angle_gamma   90.00
#
_symmetry.space_group_name_H-M   'P 1'
#
loop_
_entity.id
_entity.type
_entity.pdbx_description
1 polymer ?
#
loop_
_entity_poly.entity_id
_entity_poly.type
_entity_poly.pdbx_seq_one_letter_code
_entity_poly.pdbx_strand_id
1 'polypeptide(L)'
;MRLTKRLIAGSGVGWGGWSEAEKAPRGDPSKESRARAGRGGRGEDAGFVWKMLTRGGDVGSLLSAMDQEETGGHWQVEAARICLRILADVARWMMAEAGKVDHEEEEEEEVAGGLAPAVPGGVPAFGGESLKAGRGCLRPFFRLSGLADKSPAFGICRQGNMSSSPSVLMRLVASAYSIANKSGTIVRKVMAGGDLGIVEKCGANDLQTKADRLVQMSICSSLARKFPKVTIIGEEDLPSGEVEEDLLEDGQCEEILKKPCPQQYMAIKEEELVVWVDPLDGTKEYTEGLLDHVTVLIGIAYEGKAIAGVINQPYYNYEAGADAVLGRTIWGVLGLGAFGFQLKEVPAGKHIITTTRSHSSKLVNDCISAMNPDSVVRVGGAGNKIIQLVEGKASAYVFASPGCKKWDTCAPEAILHAVGGKLTDIHGNFFHYNKEVKHMNSGGVLAALKNHDYYASRVPESVKQALVP
;
A
#
# COMPACT_ATOMS: atom_id res chain seq x y z
N MET A 1 -38.86 6.49 -11.13
CA MET A 1 -39.25 7.55 -10.15
C MET A 1 -39.51 7.07 -8.71
N ARG A 2 -39.84 5.78 -8.44
CA ARG A 2 -39.93 5.26 -7.05
C ARG A 2 -38.61 4.73 -6.46
N LEU A 3 -37.59 4.47 -7.27
CA LEU A 3 -36.26 4.05 -6.79
C LEU A 3 -35.36 5.21 -6.32
N THR A 4 -35.61 6.44 -6.77
CA THR A 4 -34.74 7.60 -6.47
C THR A 4 -35.07 8.27 -5.13
N LYS A 5 -36.24 7.99 -4.53
CA LYS A 5 -36.61 8.54 -3.20
C LYS A 5 -35.98 7.79 -2.02
N ARG A 6 -35.45 6.58 -2.19
CA ARG A 6 -34.75 5.85 -1.11
C ARG A 6 -33.26 6.17 -1.00
N LEU A 7 -32.63 6.66 -2.08
CA LEU A 7 -31.21 7.03 -2.06
C LEU A 7 -30.91 8.39 -1.41
N ILE A 8 -31.93 9.24 -1.22
CA ILE A 8 -31.76 10.58 -0.61
C ILE A 8 -32.22 10.64 0.86
N ALA A 9 -32.88 9.58 1.37
CA ALA A 9 -33.30 9.50 2.77
C ALA A 9 -32.17 9.13 3.75
N GLY A 10 -30.97 8.79 3.26
CA GLY A 10 -29.81 8.44 4.09
C GLY A 10 -28.88 9.61 4.45
N SER A 11 -29.10 10.81 3.91
CA SER A 11 -28.13 11.92 4.01
C SER A 11 -28.52 13.02 5.01
N GLY A 12 -29.45 12.78 5.93
CA GLY A 12 -29.61 13.62 7.13
C GLY A 12 -29.92 15.11 6.93
N VAL A 13 -30.48 15.54 5.80
CA VAL A 13 -30.88 16.95 5.59
C VAL A 13 -32.39 17.08 5.77
N GLY A 14 -32.80 17.57 6.95
CA GLY A 14 -34.20 17.85 7.26
C GLY A 14 -34.76 18.99 6.41
N TRP A 15 -35.92 18.74 5.78
CA TRP A 15 -36.72 19.77 5.13
C TRP A 15 -37.78 20.29 6.10
N GLY A 16 -37.59 21.52 6.59
CA GLY A 16 -38.61 22.30 7.27
C GLY A 16 -39.69 22.74 6.27
N GLY A 17 -40.95 22.64 6.70
CA GLY A 17 -42.13 22.62 5.83
C GLY A 17 -42.41 23.91 5.06
N TRP A 18 -43.03 23.72 3.90
CA TRP A 18 -43.82 24.73 3.21
C TRP A 18 -45.29 24.37 3.38
N SER A 19 -46.05 25.22 4.06
CA SER A 19 -47.51 25.22 4.02
C SER A 19 -47.99 26.49 3.31
N GLU A 20 -48.76 26.25 2.26
CA GLU A 20 -49.85 27.05 1.67
C GLU A 20 -49.83 28.58 1.73
N ALA A 21 -49.90 29.16 0.53
CA ALA A 21 -50.13 30.57 0.28
C ALA A 21 -51.55 31.01 0.67
N GLU A 22 -51.68 32.17 1.30
CA GLU A 22 -52.86 33.04 1.14
C GLU A 22 -52.53 34.54 1.33
N LYS A 23 -53.00 35.31 0.35
CA LYS A 23 -53.56 36.70 0.40
C LYS A 23 -52.68 37.86 0.90
N ALA A 24 -52.36 38.75 -0.04
CA ALA A 24 -52.06 40.16 0.23
C ALA A 24 -53.35 40.96 0.53
N PRO A 25 -53.27 42.03 1.34
CA PRO A 25 -53.62 43.35 0.80
C PRO A 25 -52.72 44.52 1.23
N ARG A 26 -52.97 45.64 0.54
CA ARG A 26 -52.25 46.93 0.38
C ARG A 26 -52.02 47.76 1.65
N GLY A 27 -50.96 48.60 1.63
CA GLY A 27 -50.77 49.73 2.57
C GLY A 27 -49.54 50.63 2.29
N ASP A 28 -49.81 51.78 1.65
CA ASP A 28 -49.22 53.15 1.68
C ASP A 28 -47.68 53.44 1.69
N PRO A 29 -47.18 54.43 0.90
CA PRO A 29 -45.77 54.77 0.75
C PRO A 29 -45.36 56.00 1.58
N SER A 30 -44.38 55.85 2.47
CA SER A 30 -43.47 56.95 2.81
C SER A 30 -42.28 56.42 3.62
N LYS A 31 -41.10 57.00 3.34
CA LYS A 31 -39.76 56.80 3.94
C LYS A 31 -38.82 55.88 3.16
N GLU A 32 -38.30 56.44 2.08
CA GLU A 32 -36.97 56.12 1.56
C GLU A 32 -35.89 56.71 2.49
N SER A 33 -35.03 55.85 3.03
CA SER A 33 -33.57 56.04 3.13
C SER A 33 -32.92 54.96 4.01
N ARG A 34 -32.48 53.86 3.37
CA ARG A 34 -31.32 52.99 3.71
C ARG A 34 -31.50 51.61 3.06
N ALA A 35 -30.62 51.27 2.12
CA ALA A 35 -30.39 49.92 1.62
C ALA A 35 -28.87 49.73 1.53
N ARG A 36 -28.23 48.60 1.84
CA ARG A 36 -28.66 47.27 2.31
C ARG A 36 -27.38 46.59 2.79
N ALA A 37 -27.39 45.94 3.96
CA ALA A 37 -26.35 45.00 4.36
C ALA A 37 -27.00 43.65 4.67
N GLY A 38 -26.53 42.60 3.98
CA GLY A 38 -26.61 41.19 4.37
C GLY A 38 -27.98 40.50 4.34
N ARG A 39 -28.18 39.59 3.37
CA ARG A 39 -28.55 38.17 3.56
C ARG A 39 -28.94 37.51 2.22
N GLY A 40 -28.25 36.41 1.92
CA GLY A 40 -28.69 35.17 1.24
C GLY A 40 -29.67 35.21 0.06
N GLY A 41 -29.19 34.74 -1.09
CA GLY A 41 -30.00 34.16 -2.17
C GLY A 41 -29.31 32.91 -2.70
N ARG A 42 -29.57 31.76 -2.06
CA ARG A 42 -29.42 30.42 -2.67
C ARG A 42 -30.73 30.15 -3.41
N GLY A 43 -30.67 29.78 -4.69
CA GLY A 43 -31.79 29.11 -5.35
C GLY A 43 -32.28 29.66 -6.68
N GLU A 44 -31.42 30.14 -7.59
CA GLU A 44 -31.84 30.42 -8.97
C GLU A 44 -31.00 29.73 -10.07
N ASP A 45 -29.79 29.25 -9.80
CA ASP A 45 -28.92 28.72 -10.88
C ASP A 45 -29.17 27.25 -11.29
N ALA A 46 -29.80 26.43 -10.44
CA ALA A 46 -30.04 25.01 -10.77
C ALA A 46 -31.15 24.82 -11.82
N GLY A 47 -32.10 25.77 -11.90
CA GLY A 47 -33.22 25.71 -12.86
C GLY A 47 -32.81 26.04 -14.29
N PHE A 48 -31.77 26.86 -14.47
CA PHE A 48 -31.27 27.28 -15.78
C PHE A 48 -30.49 26.15 -16.47
N VAL A 49 -29.63 25.46 -15.72
CA VAL A 49 -28.82 24.33 -16.21
C VAL A 49 -29.71 23.14 -16.61
N TRP A 50 -30.77 22.86 -15.83
CA TRP A 50 -31.73 21.78 -16.13
C TRP A 50 -32.59 22.05 -17.38
N LYS A 51 -32.96 23.32 -17.62
CA LYS A 51 -33.74 23.72 -18.81
C LYS A 51 -32.92 23.66 -20.12
N MET A 52 -31.60 23.76 -20.04
CA MET A 52 -30.72 23.72 -21.22
C MET A 52 -30.35 22.28 -21.62
N LEU A 53 -30.15 21.38 -20.66
CA LEU A 53 -29.83 19.97 -20.90
C LEU A 53 -31.01 19.16 -21.49
N THR A 54 -32.24 19.62 -21.29
CA THR A 54 -33.46 18.93 -21.77
C THR A 54 -33.91 19.35 -23.18
N ARG A 55 -33.21 20.31 -23.82
CA ARG A 55 -33.55 20.84 -25.15
C ARG A 55 -32.52 20.52 -26.25
N GLY A 56 -31.73 19.46 -26.09
CA GLY A 56 -30.88 18.94 -27.18
C GLY A 56 -29.77 19.88 -27.63
N GLY A 57 -29.23 20.70 -26.73
CA GLY A 57 -28.07 21.55 -27.02
C GLY A 57 -26.79 20.73 -27.13
N ASP A 58 -26.02 20.97 -28.19
CA ASP A 58 -24.72 20.34 -28.45
C ASP A 58 -23.69 20.72 -27.37
N VAL A 59 -23.13 19.70 -26.71
CA VAL A 59 -22.15 19.80 -25.63
C VAL A 59 -20.84 20.48 -26.10
N GLY A 60 -20.50 20.38 -27.39
CA GLY A 60 -19.31 21.01 -27.97
C GLY A 60 -19.37 22.54 -27.98
N SER A 61 -20.57 23.10 -28.14
CA SER A 61 -20.80 24.54 -28.14
C SER A 61 -20.65 25.16 -26.75
N LEU A 62 -20.97 24.39 -25.70
CA LEU A 62 -20.88 24.82 -24.30
C LEU A 62 -19.42 24.91 -23.81
N LEU A 63 -18.57 24.01 -24.28
CA LEU A 63 -17.13 24.02 -23.99
C LEU A 63 -16.41 25.19 -24.66
N SER A 64 -16.81 25.57 -25.89
CA SER A 64 -16.22 26.72 -26.60
C SER A 64 -16.61 28.07 -25.99
N ALA A 65 -17.82 28.19 -25.42
CA ALA A 65 -18.25 29.43 -24.77
C ALA A 65 -17.51 29.71 -23.44
N MET A 66 -17.02 28.67 -22.77
CA MET A 66 -16.27 28.79 -21.51
C MET A 66 -14.77 29.08 -21.71
N ASP A 67 -14.26 29.03 -22.95
CA ASP A 67 -12.86 29.28 -23.28
C ASP A 67 -12.54 30.78 -23.49
N GLN A 68 -13.55 31.67 -23.42
CA GLN A 68 -13.38 33.11 -23.67
C GLN A 68 -13.45 34.02 -22.44
N GLU A 69 -13.62 33.49 -21.22
CA GLU A 69 -13.64 34.33 -20.00
C GLU A 69 -12.32 34.24 -19.21
N GLU A 70 -11.38 35.13 -19.54
CA GLU A 70 -10.27 35.48 -18.64
C GLU A 70 -10.77 36.44 -17.56
N THR A 71 -11.24 35.94 -16.41
CA THR A 71 -11.09 36.64 -15.11
C THR A 71 -11.31 35.73 -13.90
N GLY A 72 -10.29 35.63 -13.05
CA GLY A 72 -10.41 35.51 -11.59
C GLY A 72 -11.25 34.38 -10.99
N GLY A 73 -10.84 33.11 -11.15
CA GLY A 73 -11.49 32.00 -10.44
C GLY A 73 -10.94 30.59 -10.76
N HIS A 74 -9.63 30.43 -10.85
CA HIS A 74 -8.99 29.25 -11.47
C HIS A 74 -9.37 27.88 -10.84
N TRP A 75 -9.78 27.83 -9.58
CA TRP A 75 -10.16 26.58 -8.88
C TRP A 75 -11.63 26.17 -9.10
N GLN A 76 -12.54 27.13 -9.25
CA GLN A 76 -13.97 26.83 -9.40
C GLN A 76 -14.30 26.39 -10.82
N VAL A 77 -13.63 26.98 -11.81
CA VAL A 77 -13.76 26.60 -13.23
C VAL A 77 -13.22 25.18 -13.45
N GLU A 78 -12.11 24.82 -12.81
CA GLU A 78 -11.51 23.49 -12.96
C GLU A 78 -12.34 22.40 -12.26
N ALA A 79 -12.92 22.69 -11.08
CA ALA A 79 -13.87 21.79 -10.42
C ALA A 79 -15.14 21.57 -11.25
N ALA A 80 -15.67 22.62 -11.90
CA ALA A 80 -16.82 22.51 -12.79
C ALA A 80 -16.50 21.66 -14.05
N ARG A 81 -15.29 21.81 -14.61
CA ARG A 81 -14.80 20.99 -15.75
C ARG A 81 -14.69 19.51 -15.39
N ILE A 82 -14.19 19.19 -14.19
CA ILE A 82 -14.09 17.81 -13.71
C ILE A 82 -15.48 17.20 -13.52
N CYS A 83 -16.41 17.92 -12.89
CA CYS A 83 -17.78 17.46 -12.69
C CYS A 83 -18.51 17.20 -14.03
N LEU A 84 -18.33 18.08 -15.02
CA LEU A 84 -18.92 17.90 -16.36
C LEU A 84 -18.33 16.72 -17.12
N ARG A 85 -17.02 16.45 -16.98
CA ARG A 85 -16.38 15.25 -17.54
C ARG A 85 -16.95 13.96 -16.94
N ILE A 86 -17.06 13.91 -15.61
CA ILE A 86 -17.63 12.76 -14.90
C ILE A 86 -19.07 12.50 -15.34
N LEU A 87 -19.89 13.56 -15.44
CA LEU A 87 -21.27 13.43 -15.91
C LEU A 87 -21.36 12.94 -17.37
N ALA A 88 -20.44 13.38 -18.24
CA ALA A 88 -20.38 12.91 -19.62
C ALA A 88 -19.95 11.44 -19.73
N ASP A 89 -19.03 10.99 -18.88
CA ASP A 89 -18.59 9.58 -18.84
C ASP A 89 -19.68 8.66 -18.30
N VAL A 90 -20.41 9.10 -17.26
CA VAL A 90 -21.58 8.37 -16.76
C VAL A 90 -22.68 8.28 -17.83
N ALA A 91 -22.94 9.36 -18.57
CA ALA A 91 -23.92 9.34 -19.67
C ALA A 91 -23.50 8.39 -20.81
N ARG A 92 -22.21 8.39 -21.19
CA ARG A 92 -21.67 7.43 -22.19
C ARG A 92 -21.80 5.99 -21.74
N TRP A 93 -21.50 5.70 -20.47
CA TRP A 93 -21.65 4.37 -19.90
C TRP A 93 -23.11 3.90 -19.89
N MET A 94 -24.06 4.76 -19.50
CA MET A 94 -25.49 4.43 -19.52
C MET A 94 -26.02 4.15 -20.93
N MET A 95 -25.55 4.88 -21.94
CA MET A 95 -25.94 4.65 -23.34
C MET A 95 -25.32 3.36 -23.90
N ALA A 96 -24.11 3.00 -23.48
CA ALA A 96 -23.48 1.73 -23.85
C ALA A 96 -24.18 0.51 -23.21
N GLU A 97 -24.75 0.67 -22.02
CA GLU A 97 -25.49 -0.40 -21.34
C GLU A 97 -26.93 -0.54 -21.86
N ALA A 98 -27.55 0.56 -22.28
CA ALA A 98 -28.86 0.54 -22.95
C ALA A 98 -28.83 -0.15 -24.33
N GLY A 99 -27.66 -0.29 -24.96
CA GLY A 99 -27.48 -1.01 -26.24
C GLY A 99 -27.21 -2.51 -26.10
N LYS A 100 -27.18 -3.07 -24.89
CA LYS A 100 -26.90 -4.49 -24.62
C LYS A 100 -28.13 -5.32 -24.23
N VAL A 101 -29.32 -4.72 -24.24
CA VAL A 101 -30.56 -5.43 -23.94
C VAL A 101 -31.36 -5.56 -25.23
N ASP A 102 -31.08 -6.62 -26.00
CA ASP A 102 -32.02 -7.24 -26.93
C ASP A 102 -31.55 -8.68 -27.24
N HIS A 103 -32.51 -9.61 -27.28
CA HIS A 103 -32.45 -11.06 -27.49
C HIS A 103 -32.30 -11.97 -26.24
N GLU A 104 -33.44 -12.22 -25.58
CA GLU A 104 -33.81 -13.60 -25.18
C GLU A 104 -35.23 -13.85 -25.70
N GLU A 105 -35.35 -14.76 -26.68
CA GLU A 105 -36.61 -15.31 -27.19
C GLU A 105 -37.12 -16.38 -26.21
N GLU A 106 -38.44 -16.36 -25.99
CA GLU A 106 -39.21 -17.35 -25.24
C GLU A 106 -39.23 -18.69 -26.01
N GLU A 107 -38.79 -19.78 -25.38
CA GLU A 107 -39.23 -21.14 -25.74
C GLU A 107 -39.90 -21.80 -24.54
N GLU A 108 -41.15 -22.19 -24.75
CA GLU A 108 -42.06 -22.84 -23.81
C GLU A 108 -41.65 -24.30 -23.53
N GLU A 109 -41.69 -24.72 -22.27
CA GLU A 109 -41.39 -26.09 -21.83
C GLU A 109 -42.70 -26.88 -21.60
N GLU A 110 -42.96 -27.90 -22.42
CA GLU A 110 -44.05 -28.86 -22.24
C GLU A 110 -43.54 -30.17 -21.61
N VAL A 111 -44.36 -30.71 -20.71
CA VAL A 111 -44.11 -31.79 -19.74
C VAL A 111 -44.06 -33.19 -20.38
N ALA A 112 -43.14 -34.07 -19.95
CA ALA A 112 -43.43 -35.42 -19.41
C ALA A 112 -42.21 -36.38 -19.35
N GLY A 113 -42.03 -36.99 -18.17
CA GLY A 113 -41.95 -38.46 -18.03
C GLY A 113 -40.63 -39.21 -18.26
N GLY A 114 -40.05 -39.70 -17.16
CA GLY A 114 -39.77 -41.14 -17.04
C GLY A 114 -38.35 -41.69 -17.31
N LEU A 115 -37.83 -42.36 -16.28
CA LEU A 115 -37.01 -43.60 -16.28
C LEU A 115 -35.51 -43.54 -16.64
N ALA A 116 -34.69 -44.01 -15.68
CA ALA A 116 -33.32 -44.53 -15.83
C ALA A 116 -33.31 -45.89 -16.61
N PRO A 117 -32.19 -46.63 -16.84
CA PRO A 117 -30.78 -46.45 -16.41
C PRO A 117 -29.68 -46.88 -17.46
N ALA A 118 -28.41 -46.91 -17.01
CA ALA A 118 -27.37 -47.95 -17.27
C ALA A 118 -26.05 -47.55 -17.99
N VAL A 119 -24.94 -48.01 -17.38
CA VAL A 119 -23.52 -48.10 -17.80
C VAL A 119 -23.35 -49.23 -18.85
N PRO A 120 -22.26 -49.36 -19.65
CA PRO A 120 -20.87 -49.76 -19.26
C PRO A 120 -19.78 -48.92 -19.99
N GLY A 121 -18.50 -48.80 -19.61
CA GLY A 121 -17.47 -49.80 -19.29
C GLY A 121 -16.43 -49.87 -20.42
N GLY A 122 -15.12 -49.68 -20.15
CA GLY A 122 -14.06 -49.91 -21.15
C GLY A 122 -12.64 -49.41 -20.79
N VAL A 123 -11.77 -50.33 -20.38
CA VAL A 123 -10.29 -50.27 -20.39
C VAL A 123 -9.83 -51.12 -21.59
N PRO A 124 -8.64 -50.92 -22.20
CA PRO A 124 -7.48 -51.74 -21.79
C PRO A 124 -6.11 -51.04 -21.91
N ALA A 125 -5.10 -51.75 -21.39
CA ALA A 125 -3.69 -51.40 -21.29
C ALA A 125 -2.79 -52.23 -22.25
N PHE A 126 -1.49 -51.89 -22.23
CA PHE A 126 -0.27 -52.65 -22.60
C PHE A 126 0.26 -52.68 -24.05
N GLY A 127 1.58 -52.45 -24.15
CA GLY A 127 2.45 -52.82 -25.28
C GLY A 127 3.87 -52.23 -25.14
N GLY A 128 4.87 -53.09 -24.88
CA GLY A 128 6.31 -52.74 -24.82
C GLY A 128 7.10 -53.22 -26.04
N GLU A 129 8.44 -53.26 -25.89
CA GLU A 129 9.52 -53.62 -26.84
C GLU A 129 10.04 -52.44 -27.72
N SER A 130 11.32 -52.28 -28.09
CA SER A 130 12.55 -53.09 -27.98
C SER A 130 13.82 -52.23 -28.13
N LEU A 131 14.96 -52.79 -27.69
CA LEU A 131 16.34 -52.27 -27.81
C LEU A 131 16.96 -52.50 -29.21
N LYS A 132 17.89 -51.63 -29.63
CA LYS A 132 19.02 -51.99 -30.52
C LYS A 132 20.30 -51.23 -30.16
N ALA A 133 21.40 -51.99 -30.02
CA ALA A 133 22.78 -51.53 -29.88
C ALA A 133 23.53 -51.59 -31.22
N GLY A 134 24.55 -50.75 -31.38
CA GLY A 134 25.48 -50.76 -32.52
C GLY A 134 26.88 -50.28 -32.07
N ARG A 135 27.91 -51.02 -32.51
CA ARG A 135 29.32 -50.99 -32.08
C ARG A 135 30.15 -49.95 -32.85
N GLY A 136 31.34 -49.59 -32.35
CA GLY A 136 32.40 -48.99 -33.18
C GLY A 136 33.60 -48.45 -32.40
N CYS A 137 34.72 -49.17 -32.48
CA CYS A 137 36.00 -48.94 -31.81
C CYS A 137 36.92 -48.04 -32.67
N LEU A 138 37.87 -47.30 -32.06
CA LEU A 138 39.31 -47.27 -32.42
C LEU A 138 40.08 -46.20 -31.61
N ARG A 139 41.24 -46.61 -31.08
CA ARG A 139 42.29 -45.77 -30.46
C ARG A 139 43.15 -45.11 -31.56
N PRO A 140 44.07 -44.20 -31.18
CA PRO A 140 45.45 -44.68 -31.06
C PRO A 140 46.23 -44.17 -29.84
N PHE A 141 47.30 -44.93 -29.59
CA PHE A 141 48.36 -44.79 -28.61
C PHE A 141 49.29 -43.61 -28.95
N PHE A 142 49.73 -42.85 -27.95
CA PHE A 142 51.08 -42.29 -27.89
C PHE A 142 51.56 -42.27 -26.44
N ARG A 143 52.78 -42.76 -26.24
CA ARG A 143 53.48 -42.94 -24.97
C ARG A 143 54.69 -42.01 -25.02
N LEU A 144 54.90 -41.16 -24.02
CA LEU A 144 56.20 -40.58 -23.69
C LEU A 144 56.28 -40.31 -22.18
N SER A 145 57.44 -40.68 -21.63
CA SER A 145 58.06 -40.37 -20.32
C SER A 145 57.55 -39.08 -19.65
N GLY A 146 57.33 -38.99 -18.34
CA GLY A 146 58.15 -39.50 -17.25
C GLY A 146 58.82 -38.30 -16.57
N LEU A 147 58.20 -37.77 -15.51
CA LEU A 147 58.87 -36.97 -14.48
C LEU A 147 57.99 -36.96 -13.23
N ALA A 148 58.58 -37.42 -12.13
CA ALA A 148 57.99 -37.42 -10.81
C ALA A 148 57.86 -35.99 -10.31
N ASP A 149 56.72 -35.63 -9.75
CA ASP A 149 56.69 -34.59 -8.75
C ASP A 149 55.69 -34.89 -7.64
N LYS A 150 56.15 -34.68 -6.41
CA LYS A 150 55.44 -34.96 -5.17
C LYS A 150 54.49 -33.80 -4.91
N SER A 151 53.22 -34.07 -4.69
CA SER A 151 52.32 -33.12 -4.04
C SER A 151 51.22 -33.84 -3.25
N PRO A 152 50.82 -33.29 -2.09
CA PRO A 152 50.12 -34.02 -1.05
C PRO A 152 48.64 -34.21 -1.39
N ALA A 153 48.08 -35.30 -0.85
CA ALA A 153 46.66 -35.58 -0.88
C ALA A 153 45.86 -34.43 -0.24
N PHE A 154 45.29 -33.57 -1.08
CA PHE A 154 44.11 -32.81 -0.68
C PHE A 154 42.93 -33.77 -0.71
N GLY A 155 42.52 -34.22 0.47
CA GLY A 155 41.24 -34.87 0.66
C GLY A 155 40.16 -33.94 0.14
N ILE A 156 39.56 -34.29 -0.99
CA ILE A 156 38.28 -33.73 -1.42
C ILE A 156 37.28 -34.23 -0.39
N CYS A 157 37.10 -33.48 0.69
CA CYS A 157 35.89 -33.56 1.49
C CYS A 157 34.76 -33.17 0.53
N ARG A 158 34.10 -34.18 -0.04
CA ARG A 158 32.73 -34.03 -0.53
C ARG A 158 31.94 -33.49 0.64
N GLN A 159 31.72 -32.18 0.68
CA GLN A 159 30.69 -31.61 1.53
C GLN A 159 29.38 -32.21 1.03
N GLY A 160 28.94 -33.26 1.73
CA GLY A 160 27.61 -33.79 1.59
C GLY A 160 26.66 -32.62 1.76
N ASN A 161 25.73 -32.50 0.83
CA ASN A 161 24.63 -31.56 0.88
C ASN A 161 23.73 -31.99 2.06
N MET A 162 24.13 -31.66 3.29
CA MET A 162 23.27 -31.77 4.45
C MET A 162 22.23 -30.67 4.27
N SER A 163 21.01 -31.07 3.92
CA SER A 163 19.82 -30.23 4.01
C SER A 163 19.67 -29.81 5.47
N SER A 164 20.39 -28.75 5.86
CA SER A 164 20.19 -28.09 7.14
C SER A 164 18.88 -27.34 7.03
N SER A 165 17.93 -27.61 7.94
CA SER A 165 16.69 -26.86 8.03
C SER A 165 16.98 -25.35 8.01
N PRO A 166 16.22 -24.53 7.26
CA PRO A 166 16.45 -23.09 7.22
C PRO A 166 16.43 -22.50 8.64
N SER A 167 17.32 -21.54 8.89
CA SER A 167 17.42 -20.86 10.20
C SER A 167 16.08 -20.23 10.62
N VAL A 168 15.91 -19.98 11.92
CA VAL A 168 14.70 -19.32 12.46
C VAL A 168 14.40 -18.02 11.72
N LEU A 169 15.42 -17.17 11.52
CA LEU A 169 15.26 -15.90 10.80
C LEU A 169 14.72 -16.10 9.38
N MET A 170 15.30 -17.00 8.59
CA MET A 170 14.87 -17.22 7.22
C MET A 170 13.47 -17.83 7.13
N ARG A 171 13.10 -18.74 8.06
CA ARG A 171 11.72 -19.25 8.16
C ARG A 171 10.73 -18.16 8.54
N LEU A 172 11.11 -17.25 9.43
CA LEU A 172 10.27 -16.12 9.85
C LEU A 172 10.06 -15.14 8.70
N VAL A 173 11.12 -14.73 8.00
CA VAL A 173 11.03 -13.84 6.82
C VAL A 173 10.19 -14.48 5.71
N ALA A 174 10.39 -15.77 5.43
CA ALA A 174 9.61 -16.48 4.41
C ALA A 174 8.12 -16.57 4.77
N SER A 175 7.78 -16.73 6.05
CA SER A 175 6.39 -16.71 6.52
C SER A 175 5.80 -15.31 6.46
N ALA A 176 6.54 -14.31 6.94
CA ALA A 176 6.15 -12.90 6.92
C ALA A 176 5.87 -12.42 5.48
N TYR A 177 6.63 -12.89 4.50
CA TYR A 177 6.37 -12.60 3.09
C TYR A 177 4.99 -13.11 2.63
N SER A 178 4.65 -14.37 2.91
CA SER A 178 3.34 -14.95 2.55
C SER A 178 2.21 -14.26 3.30
N ILE A 179 2.39 -14.03 4.60
CA ILE A 179 1.44 -13.30 5.44
C ILE A 179 1.21 -11.88 4.91
N ALA A 180 2.25 -11.15 4.52
CA ALA A 180 2.10 -9.81 3.96
C ALA A 180 1.34 -9.79 2.62
N ASN A 181 1.49 -10.82 1.78
CA ASN A 181 0.65 -10.99 0.57
C ASN A 181 -0.82 -11.22 0.91
N LYS A 182 -1.09 -12.04 1.94
CA LYS A 182 -2.44 -12.24 2.48
C LYS A 182 -3.01 -10.92 2.99
N SER A 183 -2.24 -10.16 3.76
CA SER A 183 -2.61 -8.82 4.24
C SER A 183 -2.99 -7.90 3.10
N GLY A 184 -2.18 -7.82 2.03
CA GLY A 184 -2.53 -7.03 0.84
C GLY A 184 -3.85 -7.44 0.19
N THR A 185 -4.19 -8.72 0.23
CA THR A 185 -5.51 -9.22 -0.23
C THR A 185 -6.64 -8.77 0.69
N ILE A 186 -6.45 -8.81 2.01
CA ILE A 186 -7.43 -8.31 2.99
C ILE A 186 -7.68 -6.81 2.79
N VAL A 187 -6.61 -6.01 2.66
CA VAL A 187 -6.72 -4.56 2.40
C VAL A 187 -7.57 -4.31 1.16
N ARG A 188 -7.24 -4.95 0.03
CA ARG A 188 -8.02 -4.77 -1.22
C ARG A 188 -9.48 -5.21 -1.08
N LYS A 189 -9.75 -6.32 -0.38
CA LYS A 189 -11.12 -6.81 -0.13
C LYS A 189 -11.95 -5.82 0.69
N VAL A 190 -11.36 -5.20 1.72
CA VAL A 190 -12.06 -4.20 2.55
C VAL A 190 -12.42 -2.98 1.71
N MET A 191 -11.47 -2.44 0.92
CA MET A 191 -11.75 -1.30 0.04
C MET A 191 -12.84 -1.62 -0.99
N ALA A 192 -12.76 -2.80 -1.63
CA ALA A 192 -13.76 -3.23 -2.61
C ALA A 192 -15.16 -3.42 -1.99
N GLY A 193 -15.24 -3.72 -0.69
CA GLY A 193 -16.50 -3.82 0.04
C GLY A 193 -17.19 -2.48 0.31
N GLY A 194 -16.50 -1.35 0.15
CA GLY A 194 -17.04 0.01 0.30
C GLY A 194 -17.27 0.48 1.74
N ASP A 195 -17.47 -0.44 2.70
CA ASP A 195 -17.52 -0.11 4.13
C ASP A 195 -16.14 -0.29 4.78
N LEU A 196 -15.46 0.84 5.00
CA LEU A 196 -14.16 0.86 5.65
C LEU A 196 -14.25 0.71 7.18
N GLY A 197 -15.42 0.84 7.79
CA GLY A 197 -15.57 0.75 9.26
C GLY A 197 -14.59 1.67 10.01
N ILE A 198 -14.56 2.95 9.62
CA ILE A 198 -13.63 3.97 10.14
C ILE A 198 -13.95 4.28 11.61
N VAL A 199 -12.93 4.23 12.46
CA VAL A 199 -12.93 4.62 13.87
C VAL A 199 -11.89 5.72 14.07
N GLU A 200 -12.26 6.79 14.76
CA GLU A 200 -11.34 7.86 15.14
C GLU A 200 -10.71 7.52 16.50
N LYS A 201 -9.37 7.49 16.57
CA LYS A 201 -8.62 7.14 17.79
C LYS A 201 -8.39 8.38 18.66
N CYS A 202 -7.32 9.14 18.42
CA CYS A 202 -6.98 10.35 19.19
C CYS A 202 -7.18 11.68 18.43
N GLY A 203 -7.88 11.67 17.29
CA GLY A 203 -8.29 12.87 16.54
C GLY A 203 -8.50 12.61 15.05
N ALA A 204 -8.94 13.64 14.31
CA ALA A 204 -9.44 13.51 12.92
C ALA A 204 -8.43 12.99 11.87
N ASN A 205 -7.14 12.93 12.23
CA ASN A 205 -6.06 12.40 11.40
C ASN A 205 -5.49 11.07 11.90
N ASP A 206 -5.97 10.57 13.04
CA ASP A 206 -5.59 9.30 13.66
C ASP A 206 -6.77 8.33 13.54
N LEU A 207 -6.83 7.69 12.36
CA LEU A 207 -7.93 6.83 11.95
C LEU A 207 -7.52 5.36 12.05
N GLN A 208 -8.49 4.50 12.29
CA GLN A 208 -8.37 3.05 12.20
C GLN A 208 -9.54 2.50 11.37
N THR A 209 -9.28 1.67 10.38
CA THR A 209 -10.31 1.03 9.56
C THR A 209 -10.45 -0.46 9.88
N LYS A 210 -11.44 -1.09 9.24
CA LYS A 210 -11.61 -2.54 9.24
C LYS A 210 -10.38 -3.26 8.68
N ALA A 211 -9.66 -2.65 7.74
CA ALA A 211 -8.45 -3.24 7.19
C ALA A 211 -7.33 -3.33 8.24
N ASP A 212 -7.08 -2.25 9.01
CA ASP A 212 -6.07 -2.23 10.08
C ASP A 212 -6.32 -3.37 11.09
N ARG A 213 -7.57 -3.50 11.55
CA ARG A 213 -7.97 -4.53 12.52
C ARG A 213 -7.78 -5.95 11.97
N LEU A 214 -8.35 -6.24 10.81
CA LEU A 214 -8.31 -7.59 10.22
C LEU A 214 -6.89 -7.99 9.81
N VAL A 215 -6.10 -7.06 9.29
CA VAL A 215 -4.72 -7.33 8.90
C VAL A 215 -3.87 -7.60 10.14
N GLN A 216 -4.02 -6.83 11.23
CA GLN A 216 -3.26 -7.11 12.44
C GLN A 216 -3.64 -8.46 13.05
N MET A 217 -4.93 -8.80 13.09
CA MET A 217 -5.40 -10.13 13.54
C MET A 217 -4.77 -11.25 12.69
N SER A 218 -4.78 -11.09 11.37
CA SER A 218 -4.18 -12.04 10.43
C SER A 218 -2.68 -12.22 10.67
N ILE A 219 -1.92 -11.12 10.76
CA ILE A 219 -0.47 -11.16 10.94
C ILE A 219 -0.11 -11.78 12.29
N CYS A 220 -0.65 -11.23 13.38
CA CYS A 220 -0.30 -11.64 14.73
C CYS A 220 -0.65 -13.11 14.98
N SER A 221 -1.84 -13.57 14.58
CA SER A 221 -2.25 -14.96 14.78
C SER A 221 -1.46 -15.94 13.92
N SER A 222 -1.21 -15.60 12.65
CA SER A 222 -0.42 -16.46 11.76
C SER A 222 1.03 -16.60 12.23
N LEU A 223 1.64 -15.51 12.69
CA LEU A 223 3.00 -15.54 13.24
C LEU A 223 3.04 -16.28 14.58
N ALA A 224 2.14 -15.98 15.53
CA ALA A 224 2.12 -16.62 16.84
C ALA A 224 1.86 -18.14 16.75
N ARG A 225 1.06 -18.58 15.79
CA ARG A 225 0.83 -20.02 15.52
C ARG A 225 2.10 -20.75 15.08
N LYS A 226 2.95 -20.10 14.27
CA LYS A 226 4.16 -20.71 13.69
C LYS A 226 5.43 -20.46 14.51
N PHE A 227 5.46 -19.36 15.25
CA PHE A 227 6.58 -18.87 16.04
C PHE A 227 6.09 -18.40 17.42
N PRO A 228 5.62 -19.33 18.27
CA PRO A 228 4.96 -19.01 19.53
C PRO A 228 5.85 -18.29 20.57
N LYS A 229 7.17 -18.28 20.37
CA LYS A 229 8.12 -17.62 21.29
C LYS A 229 8.52 -16.21 20.83
N VAL A 230 8.24 -15.83 19.59
CA VAL A 230 8.55 -14.48 19.09
C VAL A 230 7.70 -13.46 19.84
N THR A 231 8.31 -12.34 20.23
CA THR A 231 7.54 -11.19 20.72
C THR A 231 6.96 -10.43 19.53
N ILE A 232 5.65 -10.21 19.48
CA ILE A 232 4.97 -9.47 18.41
C ILE A 232 4.33 -8.22 19.01
N ILE A 233 4.64 -7.05 18.44
CA ILE A 233 4.11 -5.75 18.87
C ILE A 233 3.46 -5.09 17.65
N GLY A 234 2.14 -4.96 17.69
CA GLY A 234 1.35 -4.28 16.66
C GLY A 234 0.95 -2.86 17.05
N GLU A 235 0.54 -2.07 16.05
CA GLU A 235 0.00 -0.73 16.28
C GLU A 235 -1.31 -0.72 17.07
N GLU A 236 -2.24 -1.58 16.68
CA GLU A 236 -3.62 -1.47 17.12
C GLU A 236 -3.83 -2.20 18.45
N ASP A 237 -4.55 -1.58 19.37
CA ASP A 237 -4.98 -2.23 20.59
C ASP A 237 -6.28 -3.01 20.31
N LEU A 238 -6.14 -4.32 20.10
CA LEU A 238 -7.25 -5.20 19.73
C LEU A 238 -7.60 -6.15 20.89
N PRO A 239 -8.90 -6.44 21.11
CA PRO A 239 -9.28 -7.42 22.12
C PRO A 239 -8.76 -8.80 21.74
N SER A 240 -8.36 -9.57 22.76
CA SER A 240 -8.03 -10.99 22.59
C SER A 240 -9.29 -11.78 22.23
N GLY A 241 -9.25 -12.54 21.13
CA GLY A 241 -10.38 -13.37 20.68
C GLY A 241 -9.95 -14.42 19.68
N GLU A 242 -10.85 -15.36 19.37
CA GLU A 242 -10.66 -16.32 18.29
C GLU A 242 -10.61 -15.57 16.94
N VAL A 243 -9.62 -15.93 16.11
CA VAL A 243 -9.45 -15.36 14.78
C VAL A 243 -10.01 -16.36 13.78
N GLU A 244 -10.81 -15.87 12.83
CA GLU A 244 -11.39 -16.68 11.76
C GLU A 244 -10.27 -17.37 10.94
N GLU A 245 -10.43 -18.65 10.65
CA GLU A 245 -9.39 -19.46 9.97
C GLU A 245 -9.06 -18.90 8.57
N ASP A 246 -10.01 -18.21 7.92
CA ASP A 246 -9.81 -17.58 6.62
C ASP A 246 -8.86 -16.38 6.67
N LEU A 247 -8.61 -15.80 7.85
CA LEU A 247 -7.63 -14.74 8.06
C LEU A 247 -6.21 -15.30 8.25
N LEU A 248 -6.07 -16.59 8.58
CA LEU A 248 -4.76 -17.20 8.81
C LEU A 248 -4.02 -17.49 7.50
N GLU A 249 -2.69 -17.46 7.57
CA GLU A 249 -1.78 -17.80 6.47
C GLU A 249 -0.66 -18.72 6.98
N ASP A 250 -0.72 -19.99 6.58
CA ASP A 250 0.24 -21.01 6.98
C ASP A 250 1.43 -21.14 6.02
N GLY A 251 1.38 -20.51 4.84
CA GLY A 251 2.38 -20.62 3.80
C GLY A 251 3.74 -19.99 4.14
N GLN A 252 4.74 -20.32 3.33
CA GLN A 252 6.08 -19.73 3.36
C GLN A 252 6.57 -19.54 1.93
N CYS A 253 7.37 -18.51 1.69
CA CYS A 253 8.01 -18.32 0.39
C CYS A 253 9.21 -19.25 0.22
N GLU A 254 9.07 -20.28 -0.61
CA GLU A 254 10.13 -21.26 -0.91
C GLU A 254 11.42 -20.61 -1.46
N GLU A 255 11.28 -19.57 -2.27
CA GLU A 255 12.44 -18.85 -2.82
C GLU A 255 13.25 -18.13 -1.74
N ILE A 256 12.61 -17.68 -0.65
CA ILE A 256 13.29 -17.11 0.51
C ILE A 256 13.95 -18.22 1.34
N LEU A 257 13.28 -19.36 1.53
CA LEU A 257 13.82 -20.48 2.29
C LEU A 257 15.09 -21.08 1.69
N LYS A 258 15.26 -20.99 0.36
CA LYS A 258 16.47 -21.43 -0.35
C LYS A 258 17.66 -20.48 -0.19
N LYS A 259 17.46 -19.25 0.28
CA LYS A 259 18.53 -18.26 0.45
C LYS A 259 19.36 -18.59 1.71
N PRO A 260 20.70 -18.43 1.66
CA PRO A 260 21.53 -18.66 2.83
C PRO A 260 21.25 -17.58 3.89
N CYS A 261 21.17 -18.01 5.16
CA CYS A 261 21.12 -17.07 6.27
C CYS A 261 22.50 -16.41 6.45
N PRO A 262 22.59 -15.08 6.60
CA PRO A 262 23.83 -14.41 6.96
C PRO A 262 24.45 -15.01 8.23
N GLN A 263 25.76 -15.25 8.22
CA GLN A 263 26.46 -16.01 9.27
C GLN A 263 26.19 -15.47 10.69
N GLN A 264 26.13 -14.15 10.85
CA GLN A 264 25.88 -13.48 12.12
C GLN A 264 24.48 -13.74 12.71
N TYR A 265 23.54 -14.25 11.91
CA TYR A 265 22.15 -14.49 12.32
C TYR A 265 21.78 -15.98 12.34
N MET A 266 22.71 -16.88 12.04
CA MET A 266 22.45 -18.32 11.97
C MET A 266 22.02 -18.93 13.31
N ALA A 267 22.52 -18.39 14.42
CA ALA A 267 22.33 -18.94 15.76
C ALA A 267 21.17 -18.27 16.54
N ILE A 268 20.43 -17.37 15.92
CA ILE A 268 19.31 -16.66 16.56
C ILE A 268 18.26 -17.66 17.03
N LYS A 269 17.80 -17.48 18.28
CA LYS A 269 16.66 -18.20 18.82
C LYS A 269 15.39 -17.39 18.64
N GLU A 270 14.28 -18.11 18.63
CA GLU A 270 12.96 -17.54 18.37
C GLU A 270 12.55 -16.50 19.43
N GLU A 271 12.81 -16.79 20.71
CA GLU A 271 12.53 -15.91 21.86
C GLU A 271 13.36 -14.62 21.90
N GLU A 272 14.40 -14.50 21.07
CA GLU A 272 15.27 -13.31 21.01
C GLU A 272 14.80 -12.30 19.95
N LEU A 273 13.80 -12.67 19.16
CA LEU A 273 13.26 -11.86 18.08
C LEU A 273 12.06 -11.03 18.56
N VAL A 274 12.02 -9.78 18.09
CA VAL A 274 10.88 -8.88 18.26
C VAL A 274 10.37 -8.50 16.88
N VAL A 275 9.09 -8.73 16.62
CA VAL A 275 8.41 -8.35 15.39
C VAL A 275 7.54 -7.14 15.64
N TRP A 276 7.76 -6.09 14.86
CA TRP A 276 6.98 -4.85 14.88
C TRP A 276 6.06 -4.82 13.67
N VAL A 277 4.76 -4.64 13.91
CA VAL A 277 3.72 -4.72 12.88
C VAL A 277 2.99 -3.40 12.75
N ASP A 278 3.00 -2.84 11.55
CA ASP A 278 2.05 -1.83 11.12
C ASP A 278 1.09 -2.49 10.13
N PRO A 279 -0.18 -2.75 10.52
CA PRO A 279 -1.11 -3.47 9.68
C PRO A 279 -1.58 -2.66 8.45
N LEU A 280 -1.47 -1.33 8.51
CA LEU A 280 -1.90 -0.45 7.42
C LEU A 280 -1.23 0.93 7.53
N ASP A 281 0.05 1.01 7.19
CA ASP A 281 0.76 2.28 7.15
C ASP A 281 0.16 3.18 6.04
N GLY A 282 -0.34 4.36 6.44
CA GLY A 282 -1.05 5.28 5.56
C GLY A 282 -2.58 5.20 5.64
N THR A 283 -3.17 4.80 6.77
CA THR A 283 -4.63 4.69 6.98
C THR A 283 -5.41 5.94 6.56
N LYS A 284 -4.90 7.15 6.84
CA LYS A 284 -5.55 8.40 6.41
C LYS A 284 -5.67 8.47 4.89
N GLU A 285 -4.57 8.26 4.19
CA GLU A 285 -4.54 8.23 2.72
C GLU A 285 -5.39 7.09 2.14
N TYR A 286 -5.45 5.94 2.80
CA TYR A 286 -6.34 4.84 2.45
C TYR A 286 -7.81 5.28 2.46
N THR A 287 -8.26 5.98 3.50
CA THR A 287 -9.64 6.51 3.59
C THR A 287 -9.96 7.59 2.55
N GLU A 288 -8.94 8.23 2.00
CA GLU A 288 -9.06 9.28 0.99
C GLU A 288 -8.91 8.75 -0.45
N GLY A 289 -8.71 7.44 -0.62
CA GLY A 289 -8.55 6.81 -1.93
C GLY A 289 -7.17 7.02 -2.56
N LEU A 290 -6.16 7.46 -1.79
CA LEU A 290 -4.77 7.55 -2.23
C LEU A 290 -4.07 6.21 -2.00
N LEU A 291 -4.48 5.21 -2.77
CA LEU A 291 -4.27 3.80 -2.47
C LEU A 291 -2.80 3.35 -2.61
N ASP A 292 -2.02 3.99 -3.47
CA ASP A 292 -0.61 3.68 -3.69
C ASP A 292 0.32 4.14 -2.56
N HIS A 293 -0.17 5.00 -1.66
CA HIS A 293 0.55 5.43 -0.45
C HIS A 293 0.54 4.40 0.67
N VAL A 294 -0.31 3.39 0.56
CA VAL A 294 -0.61 2.44 1.63
C VAL A 294 0.35 1.27 1.59
N THR A 295 0.86 0.88 2.76
CA THR A 295 1.70 -0.31 2.90
C THR A 295 1.34 -1.14 4.13
N VAL A 296 1.75 -2.41 4.15
CA VAL A 296 1.73 -3.26 5.34
C VAL A 296 3.18 -3.52 5.74
N LEU A 297 3.54 -3.28 7.00
CA LEU A 297 4.91 -3.35 7.48
C LEU A 297 5.07 -4.47 8.50
N ILE A 298 6.03 -5.36 8.26
CA ILE A 298 6.44 -6.40 9.21
C ILE A 298 7.95 -6.30 9.38
N GLY A 299 8.37 -5.63 10.46
CA GLY A 299 9.78 -5.43 10.80
C GLY A 299 10.26 -6.46 11.81
N ILE A 300 11.44 -7.03 11.60
CA ILE A 300 12.02 -8.08 12.45
C ILE A 300 13.30 -7.53 13.08
N ALA A 301 13.33 -7.49 14.40
CA ALA A 301 14.43 -6.99 15.19
C ALA A 301 15.11 -8.09 16.02
N TYR A 302 16.43 -7.94 16.18
CA TYR A 302 17.28 -8.77 17.02
C TYR A 302 18.29 -7.87 17.73
N GLU A 303 18.50 -8.09 19.03
CA GLU A 303 19.36 -7.24 19.88
C GLU A 303 19.04 -5.74 19.75
N GLY A 304 17.75 -5.43 19.60
CA GLY A 304 17.26 -4.07 19.46
C GLY A 304 17.58 -3.39 18.12
N LYS A 305 18.06 -4.11 17.11
CA LYS A 305 18.33 -3.59 15.75
C LYS A 305 17.35 -4.21 14.75
N ALA A 306 16.85 -3.42 13.80
CA ALA A 306 16.08 -3.94 12.68
C ALA A 306 17.00 -4.75 11.74
N ILE A 307 16.80 -6.06 11.64
CA ILE A 307 17.68 -6.96 10.87
C ILE A 307 17.04 -7.51 9.61
N ALA A 308 15.70 -7.52 9.54
CA ALA A 308 14.95 -7.91 8.37
C ALA A 308 13.60 -7.18 8.32
N GLY A 309 13.00 -7.10 7.15
CA GLY A 309 11.72 -6.42 6.96
C GLY A 309 10.97 -6.94 5.75
N VAL A 310 9.64 -6.89 5.82
CA VAL A 310 8.73 -7.14 4.71
C VAL A 310 7.79 -5.94 4.59
N ILE A 311 7.62 -5.43 3.38
CA ILE A 311 6.73 -4.34 3.02
C ILE A 311 5.82 -4.83 1.88
N ASN A 312 4.52 -4.95 2.13
CA ASN A 312 3.56 -5.15 1.04
C ASN A 312 2.99 -3.79 0.63
N GLN A 313 2.92 -3.51 -0.68
CA GLN A 313 2.24 -2.36 -1.25
C GLN A 313 1.00 -2.87 -1.98
N PRO A 314 -0.20 -2.88 -1.36
CA PRO A 314 -1.35 -3.63 -1.86
C PRO A 314 -1.86 -3.17 -3.22
N TYR A 315 -1.68 -1.88 -3.53
CA TYR A 315 -2.16 -1.21 -4.75
C TYR A 315 -1.06 -0.83 -5.73
N TYR A 316 0.13 -1.42 -5.61
CA TYR A 316 1.10 -1.30 -6.69
C TYR A 316 0.47 -1.73 -8.03
N ASN A 317 0.72 -0.96 -9.10
CA ASN A 317 0.13 -1.11 -10.44
C ASN A 317 -1.40 -0.91 -10.57
N TYR A 318 -2.09 -0.32 -9.58
CA TYR A 318 -3.56 -0.13 -9.68
C TYR A 318 -4.04 0.78 -10.82
N GLU A 319 -3.17 1.66 -11.32
CA GLU A 319 -3.42 2.54 -12.48
C GLU A 319 -3.00 1.93 -13.83
N ALA A 320 -2.39 0.74 -13.84
CA ALA A 320 -1.82 0.13 -15.05
C ALA A 320 -2.85 -0.61 -15.94
N GLY A 321 -4.14 -0.51 -15.61
CA GLY A 321 -5.24 -1.14 -16.35
C GLY A 321 -5.76 -2.43 -15.70
N ALA A 322 -6.89 -2.94 -16.22
CA ALA A 322 -7.63 -4.06 -15.61
C ALA A 322 -6.85 -5.39 -15.59
N ASP A 323 -5.95 -5.60 -16.55
CA ASP A 323 -5.15 -6.84 -16.67
C ASP A 323 -3.88 -6.82 -15.82
N ALA A 324 -3.59 -5.71 -15.13
CA ALA A 324 -2.39 -5.57 -14.31
C ALA A 324 -2.50 -6.42 -13.02
N VAL A 325 -1.44 -7.15 -12.71
CA VAL A 325 -1.32 -7.80 -11.40
C VAL A 325 -1.18 -6.73 -10.33
N LEU A 326 -2.14 -6.70 -9.41
CA LEU A 326 -2.18 -5.74 -8.31
C LEU A 326 -1.31 -6.17 -7.14
N GLY A 327 -0.57 -5.20 -6.64
CA GLY A 327 0.22 -5.31 -5.43
C GLY A 327 1.58 -5.96 -5.67
N ARG A 328 2.48 -5.71 -4.71
CA ARG A 328 3.81 -6.32 -4.66
C ARG A 328 4.27 -6.47 -3.22
N THR A 329 5.26 -7.33 -3.00
CA THR A 329 5.93 -7.48 -1.72
C THR A 329 7.43 -7.29 -1.87
N ILE A 330 7.94 -6.33 -1.11
CA ILE A 330 9.35 -6.03 -0.93
C ILE A 330 9.81 -6.71 0.35
N TRP A 331 11.00 -7.31 0.35
CA TRP A 331 11.57 -7.90 1.54
C TRP A 331 13.08 -7.76 1.54
N GLY A 332 13.70 -7.83 2.72
CA GLY A 332 15.14 -7.73 2.85
C GLY A 332 15.66 -8.24 4.18
N VAL A 333 16.93 -8.62 4.18
CA VAL A 333 17.68 -9.07 5.35
C VAL A 333 19.07 -8.44 5.28
N LEU A 334 19.52 -7.85 6.39
CA LEU A 334 20.87 -7.28 6.48
C LEU A 334 21.92 -8.36 6.19
N GLY A 335 22.89 -8.04 5.34
CA GLY A 335 23.91 -9.00 4.88
C GLY A 335 23.47 -9.91 3.73
N LEU A 336 22.19 -9.89 3.31
CA LEU A 336 21.71 -10.56 2.11
C LEU A 336 21.31 -9.57 1.00
N GLY A 337 20.67 -8.46 1.38
CA GLY A 337 20.14 -7.45 0.47
C GLY A 337 18.62 -7.29 0.59
N ALA A 338 18.04 -6.44 -0.25
CA ALA A 338 16.59 -6.28 -0.38
C ALA A 338 16.13 -6.54 -1.82
N PHE A 339 14.90 -7.01 -1.97
CA PHE A 339 14.34 -7.56 -3.21
C PHE A 339 12.89 -7.11 -3.40
N GLY A 340 12.37 -7.23 -4.63
CA GLY A 340 10.97 -6.85 -4.97
C GLY A 340 10.81 -5.44 -5.55
N PHE A 341 11.91 -4.75 -5.85
CA PHE A 341 11.94 -3.45 -6.50
C PHE A 341 13.21 -3.26 -7.34
N GLN A 342 13.21 -2.27 -8.22
CA GLN A 342 14.40 -1.85 -8.95
C GLN A 342 15.11 -0.73 -8.17
N LEU A 343 16.28 -1.04 -7.61
CA LEU A 343 17.10 -0.02 -6.94
C LEU A 343 17.51 1.06 -7.94
N LYS A 344 17.27 2.32 -7.58
CA LYS A 344 17.61 3.48 -8.40
C LYS A 344 17.96 4.66 -7.51
N GLU A 345 18.97 5.43 -7.89
CA GLU A 345 19.31 6.68 -7.23
C GLU A 345 18.61 7.87 -7.94
N VAL A 346 18.39 8.95 -7.19
CA VAL A 346 17.96 10.22 -7.77
C VAL A 346 19.05 10.78 -8.72
N PRO A 347 18.68 11.64 -9.69
CA PRO A 347 19.66 12.35 -10.50
C PRO A 347 20.69 13.09 -9.63
N ALA A 348 21.97 13.01 -10.03
CA ALA A 348 23.05 13.65 -9.30
C ALA A 348 22.80 15.15 -9.12
N GLY A 349 23.09 15.68 -7.93
CA GLY A 349 22.92 17.09 -7.60
C GLY A 349 21.48 17.54 -7.37
N LYS A 350 20.51 16.62 -7.28
CA LYS A 350 19.11 16.93 -6.93
C LYS A 350 18.77 16.56 -5.49
N HIS A 351 18.19 17.51 -4.77
CA HIS A 351 17.64 17.34 -3.43
C HIS A 351 16.11 17.29 -3.48
N ILE A 352 15.57 16.11 -3.78
CA ILE A 352 14.13 15.84 -3.73
C ILE A 352 13.81 15.34 -2.32
N ILE A 353 13.05 16.10 -1.54
CA ILE A 353 12.74 15.75 -0.15
C ILE A 353 11.31 15.20 -0.08
N THR A 354 11.14 13.96 0.38
CA THR A 354 9.81 13.41 0.66
C THR A 354 9.46 13.60 2.14
N THR A 355 8.20 13.90 2.44
CA THR A 355 7.73 14.13 3.81
C THR A 355 6.24 13.84 3.94
N THR A 356 5.73 14.00 5.16
CA THR A 356 4.32 13.81 5.49
C THR A 356 3.38 14.75 4.71
N ARG A 357 2.26 14.19 4.29
CA ARG A 357 1.10 14.92 3.74
C ARG A 357 0.18 15.43 4.85
N SER A 358 -0.17 14.57 5.80
CA SER A 358 -1.27 14.78 6.75
C SER A 358 -0.82 15.23 8.15
N HIS A 359 0.49 15.21 8.44
CA HIS A 359 1.06 15.54 9.77
C HIS A 359 2.11 16.66 9.71
N SER A 360 1.91 17.65 8.83
CA SER A 360 2.87 18.76 8.65
C SER A 360 2.80 19.78 9.79
N SER A 361 3.94 20.38 10.14
CA SER A 361 4.04 21.43 11.16
C SER A 361 5.08 22.47 10.75
N LYS A 362 5.12 23.62 11.45
CA LYS A 362 6.18 24.62 11.23
C LYS A 362 7.57 24.00 11.38
N LEU A 363 7.76 23.16 12.40
CA LEU A 363 9.04 22.51 12.68
C LEU A 363 9.48 21.59 11.53
N VAL A 364 8.54 20.83 10.95
CA VAL A 364 8.77 20.01 9.75
C VAL A 364 9.19 20.88 8.57
N ASN A 365 8.47 21.97 8.30
CA ASN A 365 8.73 22.84 7.15
C ASN A 365 10.06 23.62 7.28
N ASP A 366 10.39 24.08 8.49
CA ASP A 366 11.67 24.74 8.76
C ASP A 366 12.84 23.78 8.53
N CYS A 367 12.74 22.54 9.02
CA CYS A 367 13.75 21.51 8.82
C CYS A 367 13.94 21.16 7.33
N ILE A 368 12.83 20.97 6.59
CA ILE A 368 12.88 20.70 5.15
C ILE A 368 13.53 21.86 4.39
N SER A 369 13.17 23.11 4.71
CA SER A 369 13.73 24.29 4.05
C SER A 369 15.26 24.35 4.25
N ALA A 370 15.74 23.96 5.43
CA ALA A 370 17.17 23.89 5.71
C ALA A 370 17.92 22.87 4.82
N MET A 371 17.25 21.86 4.26
CA MET A 371 17.87 20.87 3.37
C MET A 371 18.27 21.42 1.99
N ASN A 372 17.87 22.66 1.66
CA ASN A 372 18.00 23.26 0.33
C ASN A 372 17.37 22.38 -0.78
N PRO A 373 16.05 22.08 -0.68
CA PRO A 373 15.39 21.17 -1.61
C PRO A 373 15.23 21.79 -3.01
N ASP A 374 15.47 21.00 -4.05
CA ASP A 374 15.01 21.31 -5.42
C ASP A 374 13.48 21.14 -5.52
N SER A 375 12.94 20.14 -4.81
CA SER A 375 11.51 19.86 -4.76
C SER A 375 11.13 19.15 -3.48
N VAL A 376 9.85 19.28 -3.09
CA VAL A 376 9.28 18.62 -1.91
C VAL A 376 8.07 17.79 -2.33
N VAL A 377 8.11 16.50 -2.02
CA VAL A 377 7.04 15.54 -2.28
C VAL A 377 6.31 15.26 -0.97
N ARG A 378 5.00 15.50 -0.91
CA ARG A 378 4.20 15.28 0.30
C ARG A 378 3.28 14.10 0.11
N VAL A 379 3.55 13.01 0.82
CA VAL A 379 2.82 11.74 0.68
C VAL A 379 2.54 11.10 2.05
N GLY A 380 1.54 10.21 2.06
CA GLY A 380 1.27 9.31 3.19
C GLY A 380 2.23 8.13 3.22
N GLY A 381 2.23 7.41 4.35
CA GLY A 381 2.92 6.13 4.53
C GLY A 381 4.42 6.26 4.79
N ALA A 382 4.89 5.87 5.97
CA ALA A 382 6.33 5.77 6.26
C ALA A 382 7.04 4.77 5.33
N GLY A 383 6.43 3.60 5.09
CA GLY A 383 6.89 2.60 4.14
C GLY A 383 6.96 3.13 2.71
N ASN A 384 5.90 3.82 2.25
CA ASN A 384 5.89 4.47 0.93
C ASN A 384 7.03 5.49 0.76
N LYS A 385 7.33 6.28 1.79
CA LYS A 385 8.44 7.24 1.73
C LYS A 385 9.79 6.55 1.60
N ILE A 386 10.00 5.39 2.22
CA ILE A 386 11.23 4.61 2.01
C ILE A 386 11.27 3.96 0.62
N ILE A 387 10.13 3.48 0.10
CA ILE A 387 10.02 3.01 -1.29
C ILE A 387 10.46 4.11 -2.26
N GLN A 388 10.05 5.36 -2.04
CA GLN A 388 10.49 6.49 -2.86
C GLN A 388 12.02 6.71 -2.82
N LEU A 389 12.68 6.45 -1.70
CA LEU A 389 14.13 6.56 -1.60
C LEU A 389 14.82 5.47 -2.42
N VAL A 390 14.41 4.21 -2.26
CA VAL A 390 15.07 3.08 -2.93
C VAL A 390 14.76 3.00 -4.43
N GLU A 391 13.67 3.62 -4.89
CA GLU A 391 13.33 3.75 -6.31
C GLU A 391 13.79 5.07 -6.94
N GLY A 392 14.55 5.90 -6.21
CA GLY A 392 15.12 7.14 -6.73
C GLY A 392 14.08 8.20 -7.09
N LYS A 393 12.90 8.15 -6.46
CA LYS A 393 11.85 9.19 -6.54
C LYS A 393 12.11 10.33 -5.56
N ALA A 394 12.79 10.04 -4.46
CA ALA A 394 13.21 11.03 -3.47
C ALA A 394 14.66 10.76 -3.01
N SER A 395 15.34 11.81 -2.60
CA SER A 395 16.74 11.77 -2.16
C SER A 395 16.86 11.61 -0.64
N ALA A 396 15.93 12.20 0.11
CA ALA A 396 15.82 12.05 1.55
C ALA A 396 14.36 12.10 2.01
N TYR A 397 14.08 11.36 3.07
CA TYR A 397 12.86 11.44 3.86
C TYR A 397 13.16 12.25 5.13
N VAL A 398 12.46 13.37 5.31
CA VAL A 398 12.64 14.25 6.47
C VAL A 398 11.31 14.44 7.18
N PHE A 399 11.25 14.05 8.45
CA PHE A 399 10.10 14.23 9.33
C PHE A 399 10.54 14.71 10.71
N ALA A 400 10.67 16.03 10.85
CA ALA A 400 11.04 16.69 12.10
C ALA A 400 9.82 16.93 13.01
N SER A 401 9.22 15.84 13.49
CA SER A 401 8.09 15.85 14.42
C SER A 401 8.01 14.51 15.16
N PRO A 402 7.51 14.47 16.40
CA PRO A 402 6.98 13.22 16.94
C PRO A 402 5.77 12.75 16.12
N GLY A 403 5.46 11.47 16.15
CA GLY A 403 4.23 10.92 15.56
C GLY A 403 4.39 9.48 15.09
N CYS A 404 5.42 9.23 14.27
CA CYS A 404 5.81 7.88 13.88
C CYS A 404 6.30 7.09 15.10
N LYS A 405 6.08 5.79 15.06
CA LYS A 405 6.44 4.83 16.10
C LYS A 405 7.37 3.77 15.52
N LYS A 406 7.75 2.79 16.34
CA LYS A 406 8.68 1.73 15.95
C LYS A 406 8.16 0.86 14.80
N TRP A 407 6.86 0.60 14.74
CA TRP A 407 6.26 -0.16 13.64
C TRP A 407 6.34 0.57 12.28
N ASP A 408 6.25 1.91 12.25
CA ASP A 408 6.45 2.70 11.03
C ASP A 408 7.87 2.60 10.44
N THR A 409 8.87 2.29 11.27
CA THR A 409 10.30 2.44 10.92
C THR A 409 11.06 1.13 10.86
N CYS A 410 10.66 0.09 11.61
CA CYS A 410 11.41 -1.16 11.71
C CYS A 410 11.60 -1.87 10.36
N ALA A 411 10.51 -2.18 9.65
CA ALA A 411 10.62 -2.85 8.35
C ALA A 411 11.29 -1.94 7.30
N PRO A 412 10.88 -0.66 7.16
CA PRO A 412 11.49 0.24 6.19
C PRO A 412 12.98 0.51 6.43
N GLU A 413 13.42 0.62 7.69
CA GLU A 413 14.83 0.74 8.05
C GLU A 413 15.63 -0.46 7.57
N ALA A 414 15.16 -1.68 7.86
CA ALA A 414 15.85 -2.91 7.45
C ALA A 414 15.99 -3.00 5.92
N ILE A 415 14.96 -2.62 5.16
CA ILE A 415 15.01 -2.55 3.69
C ILE A 415 16.05 -1.53 3.22
N LEU A 416 16.01 -0.31 3.77
CA LEU A 416 16.91 0.76 3.35
C LEU A 416 18.37 0.45 3.66
N HIS A 417 18.65 -0.06 4.86
CA HIS A 417 20.00 -0.45 5.29
C HIS A 417 20.54 -1.61 4.46
N ALA A 418 19.69 -2.58 4.07
CA ALA A 418 20.11 -3.71 3.25
C ALA A 418 20.59 -3.31 1.85
N VAL A 419 20.25 -2.10 1.37
CA VAL A 419 20.75 -1.52 0.12
C VAL A 419 21.75 -0.36 0.33
N GLY A 420 22.27 -0.23 1.55
CA GLY A 420 23.33 0.72 1.89
C GLY A 420 22.87 2.14 2.20
N GLY A 421 21.57 2.36 2.38
CA GLY A 421 21.03 3.61 2.91
C GLY A 421 21.11 3.68 4.44
N LYS A 422 20.65 4.80 5.00
CA LYS A 422 20.66 5.06 6.44
C LYS A 422 19.36 5.72 6.87
N LEU A 423 18.88 5.34 8.05
CA LEU A 423 17.71 5.90 8.72
C LEU A 423 18.07 6.12 10.20
N THR A 424 17.78 7.32 10.69
CA THR A 424 18.03 7.76 12.07
C THR A 424 16.90 8.66 12.54
N ASP A 425 16.97 9.12 13.79
CA ASP A 425 16.27 10.33 14.19
C ASP A 425 16.94 11.59 13.58
N ILE A 426 16.38 12.78 13.86
CA ILE A 426 16.95 14.06 13.38
C ILE A 426 18.31 14.43 14.00
N HIS A 427 18.71 13.76 15.08
CA HIS A 427 20.02 13.95 15.73
C HIS A 427 21.10 13.06 15.13
N GLY A 428 20.71 12.03 14.37
CA GLY A 428 21.61 11.01 13.83
C GLY A 428 21.70 9.76 14.71
N ASN A 429 20.86 9.62 15.74
CA ASN A 429 20.80 8.42 16.57
C ASN A 429 20.04 7.30 15.85
N PHE A 430 20.54 6.08 15.95
CA PHE A 430 19.84 4.90 15.46
C PHE A 430 18.66 4.54 16.38
N PHE A 431 17.58 4.02 15.80
CA PHE A 431 16.46 3.54 16.59
C PHE A 431 16.78 2.22 17.27
N HIS A 432 16.16 2.01 18.42
CA HIS A 432 16.16 0.75 19.14
C HIS A 432 14.79 0.09 19.03
N TYR A 433 14.79 -1.23 18.86
CA TYR A 433 13.60 -2.05 18.60
C TYR A 433 13.44 -3.21 19.58
N ASN A 434 14.05 -3.11 20.78
CA ASN A 434 13.84 -4.10 21.85
C ASN A 434 12.41 -4.02 22.38
N LYS A 435 11.94 -5.06 23.07
CA LYS A 435 10.52 -5.18 23.47
C LYS A 435 10.08 -4.13 24.51
N GLU A 436 11.00 -3.57 25.30
CA GLU A 436 10.71 -2.57 26.33
C GLU A 436 10.85 -1.12 25.83
N VAL A 437 11.26 -0.91 24.57
CA VAL A 437 11.49 0.43 24.05
C VAL A 437 10.17 1.20 23.96
N LYS A 438 10.21 2.51 24.25
CA LYS A 438 9.06 3.38 23.99
C LYS A 438 8.69 3.33 22.51
N HIS A 439 7.40 3.16 22.23
CA HIS A 439 6.94 3.00 20.85
C HIS A 439 7.16 4.28 20.01
N MET A 440 6.98 5.47 20.60
CA MET A 440 7.15 6.75 19.92
C MET A 440 8.59 6.99 19.44
N ASN A 441 8.74 7.51 18.22
CA ASN A 441 9.98 8.11 17.74
C ASN A 441 9.93 9.63 17.97
N SER A 442 10.21 10.06 19.20
CA SER A 442 10.09 11.47 19.61
C SER A 442 11.13 12.39 18.96
N GLY A 443 12.27 11.84 18.55
CA GLY A 443 13.31 12.53 17.79
C GLY A 443 12.98 12.74 16.30
N GLY A 444 11.78 12.43 15.82
CA GLY A 444 11.46 12.48 14.39
C GLY A 444 12.24 11.44 13.57
N VAL A 445 12.24 11.56 12.25
CA VAL A 445 12.88 10.62 11.32
C VAL A 445 13.66 11.37 10.24
N LEU A 446 14.88 10.90 9.98
CA LEU A 446 15.70 11.27 8.83
C LEU A 446 16.16 9.99 8.13
N ALA A 447 15.94 9.89 6.83
CA ALA A 447 16.42 8.76 6.06
C ALA A 447 16.91 9.18 4.68
N ALA A 448 17.93 8.51 4.14
CA ALA A 448 18.43 8.73 2.80
C ALA A 448 19.09 7.46 2.25
N LEU A 449 18.93 7.18 0.96
CA LEU A 449 19.66 6.11 0.29
C LEU A 449 21.15 6.46 0.15
N LYS A 450 21.46 7.72 -0.16
CA LYS A 450 22.81 8.28 -0.27
C LYS A 450 22.86 9.64 0.42
N ASN A 451 24.06 10.11 0.74
CA ASN A 451 24.30 11.45 1.29
C ASN A 451 23.55 11.75 2.59
N HIS A 452 23.26 10.74 3.41
CA HIS A 452 22.60 10.94 4.71
C HIS A 452 23.29 12.01 5.56
N ASP A 453 24.62 12.01 5.60
CA ASP A 453 25.40 12.96 6.40
C ASP A 453 25.25 14.41 5.92
N TYR A 454 25.03 14.63 4.61
CA TYR A 454 24.68 15.95 4.10
C TYR A 454 23.38 16.44 4.73
N TYR A 455 22.29 15.65 4.66
CA TYR A 455 21.01 16.04 5.24
C TYR A 455 21.07 16.18 6.77
N ALA A 456 21.79 15.28 7.45
CA ALA A 456 21.99 15.35 8.89
C ALA A 456 22.73 16.62 9.32
N SER A 457 23.72 17.07 8.56
CA SER A 457 24.47 18.31 8.82
C SER A 457 23.61 19.58 8.65
N ARG A 458 22.49 19.47 7.94
CA ARG A 458 21.58 20.59 7.61
C ARG A 458 20.40 20.70 8.59
N VAL A 459 20.21 19.74 9.48
CA VAL A 459 19.18 19.81 10.52
C VAL A 459 19.49 21.00 11.44
N PRO A 460 18.61 22.03 11.52
CA PRO A 460 18.86 23.21 12.36
C PRO A 460 18.95 22.86 13.84
N GLU A 461 19.79 23.57 14.58
CA GLU A 461 19.94 23.36 16.03
C GLU A 461 18.63 23.63 16.79
N SER A 462 17.83 24.60 16.34
CA SER A 462 16.49 24.87 16.90
C SER A 462 15.53 23.69 16.73
N VAL A 463 15.66 22.92 15.65
CA VAL A 463 14.88 21.69 15.43
C VAL A 463 15.35 20.59 16.38
N LYS A 464 16.66 20.44 16.54
CA LYS A 464 17.26 19.48 17.48
C LYS A 464 16.82 19.73 18.92
N GLN A 465 16.84 20.98 19.36
CA GLN A 465 16.40 21.36 20.71
C GLN A 465 14.90 21.12 20.96
N ALA A 466 14.07 21.20 19.91
CA ALA A 466 12.63 20.98 20.03
C ALA A 466 12.22 19.50 20.08
N LEU A 467 13.07 18.58 19.61
CA LEU A 467 12.78 17.15 19.49
C LEU A 467 13.72 16.34 20.37
N VAL A 468 13.23 15.85 21.52
CA VAL A 468 14.05 15.08 22.45
C VAL A 468 13.81 13.57 22.23
N PRO A 469 14.85 12.77 21.90
CA PRO A 469 14.74 11.33 21.68
C PRO A 469 14.28 10.51 22.90
#